data_AF-A0A3S0I7G1-F1
#
_entry.id   AF-A0A3S0I7G1-F1
#
_cell.length_a   1.000
_cell.length_b   1.000
_cell.length_c   1.000
_cell.angle_alpha   90.00
_cell.angle_beta   90.00
_cell.angle_gamma   90.00
#
_symmetry.space_group_name_H-M   'P 1'
#
loop_
_entity.id
_entity.type
_entity.pdbx_description
1 polymer ?
#
loop_
_entity_poly.entity_id
_entity_poly.type
_entity_poly.pdbx_seq_one_letter_code
_entity_poly.pdbx_strand_id
1 'polypeptide(L)'
;MKKMTLDFKDGIVKIDGYTVELSSFENFTSSEFYKTHSEFTRIGKFYFAKDDIEWEGQNFIVEFRPAVFSFNSSLFLTSKDGNFYQTLKDWELRASLKNLKDEEKRLTDWIQNKLSKKKMVKISTPPYGVKWNFQWGELTVQSNERSFDCGIYIEWKD
;
A
#
# COMPACT_ATOMS: atom_id res chain seq x y z
N MET A 1 2.98 -5.75 -16.60
CA MET A 1 2.39 -5.16 -15.38
C MET A 1 1.12 -5.88 -15.08
N LYS A 2 0.92 -6.19 -13.80
CA LYS A 2 -0.24 -6.91 -13.29
C LYS A 2 -1.27 -5.91 -12.79
N LYS A 3 -2.55 -6.20 -13.00
CA LYS A 3 -3.62 -5.26 -12.72
C LYS A 3 -4.23 -5.53 -11.36
N MET A 4 -4.10 -4.56 -10.46
CA MET A 4 -4.74 -4.56 -9.16
C MET A 4 -6.08 -3.84 -9.21
N THR A 5 -7.06 -4.41 -8.51
CA THR A 5 -8.36 -3.80 -8.22
C THR A 5 -8.63 -3.89 -6.72
N LEU A 6 -9.21 -2.83 -6.15
CA LEU A 6 -9.74 -2.80 -4.78
C LEU A 6 -11.23 -2.52 -4.85
N ASP A 7 -12.06 -3.41 -4.31
CA ASP A 7 -13.45 -3.10 -4.05
C ASP A 7 -13.57 -2.37 -2.70
N PHE A 8 -13.90 -1.07 -2.76
CA PHE A 8 -14.02 -0.24 -1.57
C PHE A 8 -15.22 -0.61 -0.68
N LYS A 9 -16.17 -1.42 -1.16
CA LYS A 9 -17.35 -1.85 -0.40
C LYS A 9 -17.00 -2.95 0.60
N ASP A 10 -16.24 -3.95 0.18
CA ASP A 10 -15.93 -5.15 0.97
C ASP A 10 -14.43 -5.34 1.27
N GLY A 11 -13.57 -4.53 0.67
CA GLY A 11 -12.13 -4.55 0.93
C GLY A 11 -11.41 -5.63 0.15
N ILE A 12 -12.05 -6.29 -0.81
CA ILE A 12 -11.41 -7.35 -1.58
C ILE A 12 -10.41 -6.73 -2.55
N VAL A 13 -9.15 -7.19 -2.45
CA VAL A 13 -8.09 -6.88 -3.43
C VAL A 13 -7.90 -8.07 -4.35
N LYS A 14 -7.86 -7.79 -5.65
CA LYS A 14 -7.48 -8.77 -6.68
C LYS A 14 -6.32 -8.27 -7.52
N ILE A 15 -5.44 -9.19 -7.92
CA ILE A 15 -4.36 -8.93 -8.87
C ILE A 15 -4.46 -9.96 -10.00
N ASP A 16 -4.58 -9.48 -11.24
CA ASP A 16 -4.84 -10.32 -12.43
C ASP A 16 -6.04 -11.27 -12.25
N GLY A 17 -7.05 -10.83 -11.48
CA GLY A 17 -8.27 -11.60 -11.20
C GLY A 17 -8.18 -12.52 -9.97
N TYR A 18 -7.00 -12.73 -9.40
CA TYR A 18 -6.79 -13.57 -8.21
C TYR A 18 -6.95 -12.75 -6.93
N THR A 19 -7.78 -13.23 -6.00
CA THR A 19 -7.93 -12.61 -4.68
C THR A 19 -6.63 -12.71 -3.88
N VAL A 20 -6.21 -11.60 -3.31
CA VAL A 20 -5.04 -11.51 -2.43
C VAL A 20 -5.47 -11.92 -1.02
N GLU A 21 -4.99 -13.08 -0.56
CA GLU A 21 -5.32 -13.67 0.74
C GLU A 21 -4.22 -13.40 1.76
N LEU A 22 -4.48 -12.56 2.76
CA LEU A 22 -3.48 -12.12 3.75
C LEU A 22 -3.83 -12.47 5.19
N SER A 23 -4.89 -13.24 5.44
CA SER A 23 -5.34 -13.58 6.81
C SER A 23 -4.32 -14.36 7.64
N SER A 24 -3.34 -15.00 7.02
CA SER A 24 -2.15 -15.54 7.70
C SER A 24 -1.02 -15.76 6.70
N PHE A 25 0.20 -15.95 7.21
CA PHE A 25 1.34 -16.33 6.38
C PHE A 25 1.09 -17.65 5.63
N GLU A 26 0.52 -18.66 6.30
CA GLU A 26 0.18 -19.95 5.71
C GLU A 26 -0.90 -19.82 4.64
N ASN A 27 -1.93 -19.00 4.88
CA ASN A 27 -3.00 -18.78 3.91
C ASN A 27 -2.46 -18.04 2.67
N PHE A 28 -1.62 -17.02 2.86
CA PHE A 28 -0.98 -16.33 1.74
C PHE A 28 -0.13 -17.28 0.90
N THR A 29 0.81 -18.00 1.52
CA THR A 29 1.77 -18.86 0.80
C THR A 29 1.13 -20.11 0.18
N SER A 30 -0.03 -20.54 0.68
CA SER A 30 -0.81 -21.64 0.09
C SER A 30 -1.86 -21.18 -0.93
N SER A 31 -2.12 -19.88 -1.03
CA SER A 31 -3.13 -19.30 -1.94
C SER A 31 -2.82 -19.54 -3.41
N GLU A 32 -3.88 -19.56 -4.23
CA GLU A 32 -3.75 -19.61 -5.68
C GLU A 32 -3.06 -18.36 -6.24
N PHE A 33 -3.31 -17.19 -5.64
CA PHE A 33 -2.62 -15.95 -5.97
C PHE A 33 -1.09 -16.14 -5.87
N TYR A 34 -0.60 -16.62 -4.72
CA TYR A 34 0.83 -16.80 -4.50
C TYR A 34 1.45 -17.81 -5.46
N LYS A 35 0.80 -18.97 -5.64
CA LYS A 35 1.28 -20.04 -6.52
C LYS A 35 1.35 -19.62 -7.99
N THR A 36 0.39 -18.81 -8.45
CA THR A 36 0.33 -18.32 -9.83
C THR A 36 1.32 -17.18 -10.10
N HIS A 37 1.75 -16.47 -9.06
CA HIS A 37 2.57 -15.27 -9.13
C HIS A 37 3.98 -15.47 -8.57
N SER A 38 4.64 -16.59 -8.89
CA SER A 38 5.87 -17.09 -8.23
C SER A 38 7.09 -16.14 -8.16
N GLU A 39 7.05 -15.00 -8.84
CA GLU A 39 8.09 -13.97 -8.86
C GLU A 39 7.88 -12.91 -7.75
N PHE A 40 7.87 -13.34 -6.50
CA PHE A 40 7.88 -12.42 -5.34
C PHE A 40 9.29 -12.26 -4.79
N THR A 41 9.67 -11.01 -4.47
CA THR A 41 10.84 -10.74 -3.65
C THR A 41 10.47 -10.90 -2.18
N ARG A 42 11.10 -11.83 -1.47
CA ARG A 42 10.87 -11.97 -0.03
C ARG A 42 11.58 -10.84 0.73
N ILE A 43 10.85 -10.17 1.62
CA ILE A 43 11.38 -9.11 2.48
C ILE A 43 11.35 -9.62 3.93
N GLY A 44 12.54 -9.89 4.48
CA GLY A 44 12.65 -10.49 5.81
C GLY A 44 11.98 -11.87 5.87
N LYS A 45 11.40 -12.20 7.02
CA LYS A 45 10.83 -13.55 7.25
C LYS A 45 9.39 -13.69 6.73
N PHE A 46 8.58 -12.64 6.81
CA PHE A 46 7.13 -12.77 6.66
C PHE A 46 6.52 -11.96 5.53
N TYR A 47 7.27 -11.02 4.91
CA TYR A 47 6.73 -10.14 3.89
C TYR A 47 7.22 -10.51 2.50
N PHE A 48 6.48 -10.07 1.50
CA PHE A 48 6.74 -10.31 0.09
C PHE A 48 6.52 -9.01 -0.68
N ALA A 49 7.22 -8.82 -1.79
CA ALA A 49 7.08 -7.64 -2.62
C ALA A 49 7.00 -8.00 -4.09
N LYS A 50 6.29 -7.15 -4.84
CA LYS A 50 6.23 -7.17 -6.29
C LYS A 50 6.25 -5.75 -6.82
N ASP A 51 7.02 -5.50 -7.88
CA ASP A 51 7.35 -4.14 -8.35
C ASP A 51 6.71 -3.76 -9.70
N ASP A 52 5.77 -4.57 -10.17
CA ASP A 52 5.13 -4.47 -11.48
C ASP A 52 3.59 -4.39 -11.40
N ILE A 53 3.04 -3.80 -10.32
CA ILE A 53 1.59 -3.68 -10.13
C ILE A 53 1.08 -2.34 -10.66
N GLU A 54 0.04 -2.38 -11.48
CA GLU A 54 -0.75 -1.23 -11.90
C GLU A 54 -2.08 -1.19 -11.13
N TRP A 55 -2.41 -0.07 -10.50
CA TRP A 55 -3.72 0.17 -9.94
C TRP A 55 -4.28 1.47 -10.52
N GLU A 56 -5.31 1.35 -11.34
CA GLU A 56 -6.07 2.49 -11.87
C GLU A 56 -5.20 3.54 -12.57
N GLY A 57 -4.30 3.08 -13.46
CA GLY A 57 -3.40 3.92 -14.23
C GLY A 57 -2.18 4.45 -13.46
N GLN A 58 -1.96 4.03 -12.22
CA GLN A 58 -0.72 4.28 -11.49
C GLN A 58 0.07 2.99 -11.24
N ASN A 59 1.39 3.09 -11.26
CA ASN A 59 2.32 1.98 -11.07
C ASN A 59 2.84 1.97 -9.64
N PHE A 60 2.94 0.79 -9.04
CA PHE A 60 3.32 0.60 -7.65
C PHE A 60 4.33 -0.54 -7.48
N ILE A 61 5.19 -0.37 -6.47
CA ILE A 61 5.74 -1.49 -5.72
C ILE A 61 4.74 -1.81 -4.61
N VAL A 62 4.34 -3.07 -4.49
CA VAL A 62 3.41 -3.54 -3.48
C VAL A 62 4.11 -4.53 -2.57
N GLU A 63 4.12 -4.22 -1.28
CA GLU A 63 4.47 -5.16 -0.23
C GLU A 63 3.23 -5.83 0.32
N PHE A 64 3.24 -7.16 0.31
CA PHE A 64 2.26 -8.05 0.88
C PHE A 64 2.71 -8.41 2.29
N ARG A 65 1.89 -8.04 3.28
CA ARG A 65 2.17 -8.27 4.70
C ARG A 65 1.03 -9.10 5.28
N PRO A 66 1.10 -10.44 5.18
CA PRO A 66 0.12 -11.31 5.81
C PRO A 66 0.06 -11.06 7.32
N ALA A 67 -1.07 -11.35 7.94
CA ALA A 67 -1.20 -11.30 9.39
C ALA A 67 -0.24 -12.32 10.03
N VAL A 68 0.54 -11.86 11.02
CA VAL A 68 1.46 -12.71 11.77
C VAL A 68 1.49 -12.26 13.23
N PHE A 69 1.42 -13.21 14.17
CA PHE A 69 1.34 -12.93 15.60
C PHE A 69 0.15 -12.02 15.94
N SER A 70 0.42 -10.80 16.41
CA SER A 70 -0.55 -9.77 16.74
C SER A 70 -0.56 -8.60 15.74
N PHE A 71 0.07 -8.75 14.58
CA PHE A 71 0.09 -7.73 13.54
C PHE A 71 -0.96 -8.05 12.48
N ASN A 72 -1.83 -7.06 12.23
CA ASN A 72 -2.88 -7.17 11.24
C ASN A 72 -2.32 -7.32 9.83
N SER A 73 -3.11 -7.95 8.97
CA SER A 73 -2.81 -8.02 7.54
C SER A 73 -2.84 -6.65 6.87
N SER A 74 -1.89 -6.42 5.95
CA SER A 74 -1.83 -5.16 5.20
C SER A 74 -1.17 -5.28 3.82
N LEU A 75 -1.50 -4.33 2.96
CA LEU A 75 -0.71 -3.98 1.77
C LEU A 75 -0.06 -2.63 1.99
N PHE A 76 1.21 -2.51 1.60
CA PHE A 76 1.89 -1.22 1.50
C PHE A 76 2.30 -0.96 0.05
N LEU A 77 1.81 0.15 -0.51
CA LEU A 77 2.01 0.51 -1.91
C LEU A 77 2.88 1.77 -2.00
N THR A 78 4.03 1.64 -2.63
CA THR A 78 4.92 2.76 -2.99
C THR A 78 4.70 3.11 -4.46
N SER A 79 4.20 4.31 -4.76
CA SER A 79 3.98 4.73 -6.14
C SER A 79 5.31 4.92 -6.87
N LYS A 80 5.39 4.47 -8.12
CA LYS A 80 6.55 4.65 -9.02
C LYS A 80 6.45 5.90 -9.89
N ASP A 81 5.25 6.48 -9.98
CA ASP A 81 4.95 7.63 -10.85
C ASP A 81 5.17 8.97 -10.14
N GLY A 82 5.32 8.94 -8.81
CA GLY A 82 5.62 10.13 -8.01
C GLY A 82 7.10 10.51 -8.08
N ASN A 83 7.39 11.81 -7.97
CA ASN A 83 8.77 12.32 -7.92
C ASN A 83 9.57 11.70 -6.76
N PHE A 84 8.91 11.40 -5.64
CA PHE A 84 9.54 10.75 -4.49
C PHE A 84 10.17 9.39 -4.84
N TYR A 85 9.58 8.60 -5.74
CA TYR A 85 10.16 7.33 -6.16
C TYR A 85 11.52 7.51 -6.84
N GLN A 86 11.64 8.56 -7.65
CA GLN A 86 12.87 8.86 -8.38
C GLN A 86 14.00 9.28 -7.44
N THR A 87 13.68 9.73 -6.23
CA THR A 87 14.68 10.11 -5.23
C THR A 87 15.16 8.94 -4.38
N LEU A 88 14.56 7.75 -4.45
CA LEU A 88 14.90 6.62 -3.56
C LEU A 88 16.37 6.18 -3.64
N LYS A 89 17.06 6.44 -4.75
CA LYS A 89 18.48 6.10 -4.95
C LYS A 89 19.45 7.19 -4.47
N ASP A 90 18.95 8.40 -4.17
CA ASP A 90 19.72 9.54 -3.72
C ASP A 90 19.29 9.89 -2.30
N TRP A 91 20.19 9.68 -1.34
CA TRP A 91 19.86 9.88 0.07
C TRP A 91 19.48 11.33 0.40
N GLU A 92 20.14 12.31 -0.19
CA GLU A 92 19.86 13.73 0.08
C GLU A 92 18.48 14.11 -0.44
N LEU A 93 18.13 13.63 -1.63
CA LEU A 93 16.81 13.87 -2.23
C LEU A 93 15.70 13.03 -1.57
N ARG A 94 16.00 11.83 -1.08
CA ARG A 94 15.06 10.99 -0.32
C ARG A 94 14.74 11.59 1.04
N ALA A 95 15.74 12.13 1.73
CA ALA A 95 15.58 12.78 3.03
C ALA A 95 14.88 14.16 2.96
N SER A 96 14.51 14.61 1.76
CA SER A 96 13.76 15.85 1.55
C SER A 96 12.32 15.72 2.06
N LEU A 97 12.04 16.39 3.18
CA LEU A 97 10.69 16.51 3.74
C LEU A 97 9.69 17.14 2.75
N LYS A 98 10.18 18.00 1.83
CA LYS A 98 9.36 18.58 0.77
C LYS A 98 8.88 17.50 -0.19
N ASN A 99 9.79 16.66 -0.70
CA ASN A 99 9.43 15.58 -1.63
C ASN A 99 8.45 14.59 -0.99
N LEU A 100 8.66 14.32 0.30
CA LEU A 100 7.78 13.45 1.07
C LEU A 100 6.35 14.01 1.21
N LYS A 101 6.22 15.29 1.54
CA LYS A 101 4.92 15.99 1.69
C LYS A 101 4.20 16.17 0.35
N ASP A 102 4.94 16.49 -0.70
CA ASP A 102 4.40 16.62 -2.05
C ASP A 102 3.81 15.28 -2.53
N GLU A 103 4.50 14.17 -2.23
CA GLU A 103 4.02 12.83 -2.56
C GLU A 103 2.80 12.41 -1.73
N GLU A 104 2.80 12.65 -0.41
CA GLU A 104 1.64 12.40 0.45
C GLU A 104 0.40 13.14 -0.07
N LYS A 105 0.56 14.43 -0.43
CA LYS A 105 -0.53 15.23 -0.98
C LYS A 105 -1.01 14.65 -2.31
N ARG A 106 -0.10 14.30 -3.22
CA ARG A 106 -0.45 13.74 -4.54
C ARG A 106 -1.25 12.44 -4.40
N LEU A 107 -0.82 11.52 -3.54
CA LEU A 107 -1.51 10.26 -3.28
C LEU A 107 -2.85 10.48 -2.58
N THR A 108 -2.91 11.44 -1.65
CA THR A 108 -4.16 11.83 -0.97
C THR A 108 -5.18 12.36 -1.97
N ASP A 109 -4.81 13.30 -2.83
CA ASP A 109 -5.68 13.86 -3.87
C ASP A 109 -6.17 12.75 -4.82
N TRP A 110 -5.27 11.84 -5.21
CA TRP A 110 -5.62 10.72 -6.09
C TRP A 110 -6.65 9.76 -5.46
N ILE A 111 -6.46 9.35 -4.20
CA ILE A 111 -7.42 8.50 -3.49
C ILE A 111 -8.74 9.24 -3.25
N GLN A 112 -8.68 10.51 -2.85
CA GLN A 112 -9.88 11.30 -2.58
C GLN A 112 -10.76 11.46 -3.83
N ASN A 113 -10.17 11.56 -5.02
CA ASN A 113 -10.92 11.58 -6.28
C ASN A 113 -11.71 10.29 -6.52
N LYS A 114 -11.22 9.15 -6.04
CA LYS A 114 -11.92 7.85 -6.11
C LYS A 114 -12.99 7.70 -5.03
N LEU A 115 -12.74 8.29 -3.87
CA LEU A 115 -13.56 8.16 -2.67
C LEU A 115 -14.43 9.39 -2.40
N SER A 116 -14.72 10.24 -3.38
CA SER A 116 -15.30 11.59 -3.26
C SER A 116 -16.45 11.80 -2.26
N LYS A 117 -17.17 10.75 -1.85
CA LYS A 117 -18.25 10.77 -0.84
C LYS A 117 -17.87 10.27 0.57
N LYS A 118 -16.64 9.79 0.79
CA LYS A 118 -16.16 9.25 2.08
C LYS A 118 -15.46 10.35 2.88
N LYS A 119 -15.76 10.41 4.17
CA LYS A 119 -15.13 11.35 5.10
C LYS A 119 -13.69 10.93 5.36
N MET A 120 -12.75 11.81 5.02
CA MET A 120 -11.34 11.67 5.35
C MET A 120 -11.06 12.12 6.80
N VAL A 121 -10.14 11.45 7.47
CA VAL A 121 -9.66 11.78 8.82
C VAL A 121 -8.18 12.11 8.75
N LYS A 122 -7.80 13.33 9.15
CA LYS A 122 -6.39 13.73 9.18
C LYS A 122 -5.66 13.08 10.35
N ILE A 123 -4.45 12.59 10.11
CA ILE A 123 -3.54 12.07 11.13
C ILE A 123 -2.58 13.20 11.55
N SER A 124 -2.68 13.63 12.81
CA SER A 124 -1.90 14.76 13.34
C SER A 124 -0.62 14.36 14.08
N THR A 125 -0.40 13.05 14.28
CA THR A 125 0.79 12.49 14.94
C THR A 125 1.59 11.67 13.93
N PRO A 126 2.93 11.73 13.90
CA PRO A 126 3.74 10.89 13.01
C PRO A 126 3.43 9.39 13.16
N PRO A 127 3.39 8.61 12.05
CA PRO A 127 3.46 9.05 10.65
C PRO A 127 2.27 9.94 10.25
N TYR A 128 2.54 11.04 9.55
CA TYR A 128 1.52 12.02 9.15
C TYR A 128 0.75 11.50 7.93
N GLY A 129 -0.49 11.96 7.76
CA GLY A 129 -1.28 11.53 6.61
C GLY A 129 -2.78 11.75 6.73
N VAL A 130 -3.50 10.97 5.92
CA VAL A 130 -4.96 10.96 5.84
C VAL A 130 -5.46 9.52 5.80
N LYS A 131 -6.52 9.26 6.56
CA LYS A 131 -7.15 7.96 6.69
C LYS A 131 -8.61 7.99 6.24
N TRP A 132 -9.04 6.93 5.56
CA TRP A 132 -10.43 6.60 5.28
C TRP A 132 -10.80 5.30 6.00
N ASN A 133 -11.84 5.36 6.83
CA ASN A 133 -12.32 4.19 7.57
C ASN A 133 -13.45 3.49 6.82
N PHE A 134 -13.36 2.16 6.76
CA PHE A 134 -14.35 1.28 6.16
C PHE A 134 -14.83 0.27 7.21
N GLN A 135 -15.90 -0.46 6.86
CA GLN A 135 -16.38 -1.56 7.70
C GLN A 135 -15.35 -2.69 7.76
N TRP A 136 -14.75 -3.04 6.61
CA TRP A 136 -13.75 -4.09 6.47
C TRP A 136 -12.34 -3.71 6.97
N GLY A 137 -12.05 -2.43 7.16
CA GLY A 137 -10.69 -2.00 7.42
C GLY A 137 -10.46 -0.50 7.26
N GLU A 138 -9.23 -0.15 6.90
CA GLU A 138 -8.74 1.21 6.77
C GLU A 138 -7.88 1.35 5.51
N LEU A 139 -7.98 2.51 4.86
CA LEU A 139 -7.03 2.93 3.83
C LEU A 139 -6.36 4.20 4.33
N THR A 140 -5.04 4.22 4.34
CA THR A 140 -4.25 5.34 4.84
C THR A 140 -3.21 5.75 3.81
N VAL A 141 -3.21 7.04 3.43
CA VAL A 141 -2.05 7.65 2.76
C VAL A 141 -1.22 8.27 3.87
N GLN A 142 0.04 7.88 3.99
CA GLN A 142 0.90 8.42 5.03
C GLN A 142 2.34 8.63 4.56
N SER A 143 2.99 9.58 5.21
CA SER A 143 4.42 9.78 5.14
C SER A 143 5.08 9.72 6.50
N ASN A 144 6.29 9.17 6.52
CA ASN A 144 7.09 9.04 7.72
C ASN A 144 8.42 9.78 7.58
N GLU A 145 8.54 10.91 8.26
CA GLU A 145 9.75 11.74 8.26
C GLU A 145 10.96 11.07 8.95
N ARG A 146 10.75 9.95 9.68
CA ARG A 146 11.85 9.20 10.34
C ARG A 146 12.42 8.08 9.47
N SER A 147 11.57 7.38 8.72
CA SER A 147 12.01 6.33 7.79
C SER A 147 12.18 6.82 6.35
N PHE A 148 11.75 8.06 6.07
CA PHE A 148 11.72 8.66 4.74
C PHE A 148 11.01 7.75 3.73
N ASP A 149 9.80 7.34 4.10
CA ASP A 149 8.90 6.52 3.29
C ASP A 149 7.54 7.20 3.16
N CYS A 150 6.93 7.07 1.99
CA CYS A 150 5.58 7.54 1.70
C CYS A 150 4.86 6.53 0.83
N GLY A 151 3.57 6.29 1.12
CA GLY A 151 2.77 5.40 0.33
C GLY A 151 1.36 5.22 0.86
N ILE A 152 0.70 4.21 0.32
CA ILE A 152 -0.68 3.85 0.65
C ILE A 152 -0.66 2.55 1.45
N TYR A 153 -1.36 2.54 2.56
CA TYR A 153 -1.62 1.36 3.38
C TYR A 153 -3.08 0.96 3.19
N ILE A 154 -3.30 -0.33 2.96
CA ILE A 154 -4.63 -0.95 3.05
C ILE A 154 -4.51 -1.97 4.17
N GLU A 155 -5.26 -1.77 5.25
CA GLU A 155 -5.18 -2.60 6.45
C GLU A 155 -6.57 -3.16 6.74
N TRP A 156 -6.66 -4.46 6.97
CA TRP A 156 -7.93 -5.11 7.31
C TRP A 156 -8.10 -5.21 8.82
N LYS A 157 -9.36 -5.16 9.27
CA LYS A 157 -9.72 -5.49 10.64
C LYS A 157 -9.80 -7.00 10.74
N ASP A 158 -8.91 -7.59 11.54
CA ASP A 158 -9.01 -8.98 11.96
C ASP A 158 -10.10 -9.16 13.02
#